data_AF-A0A7C7CIA6-F1
#
_entry.id   AF-A0A7C7CIA6-F1
#
_cell.length_a   1.000
_cell.length_b   1.000
_cell.length_c   1.000
_cell.angle_alpha   90.00
_cell.angle_beta   90.00
_cell.angle_gamma   90.00
#
_symmetry.space_group_name_H-M   'P 1'
#
loop_
_entity.id
_entity.type
_entity.pdbx_description
1 polymer ?
#
loop_
_entity_poly.entity_id
_entity_poly.type
_entity_poly.pdbx_seq_one_letter_code
_entity_poly.pdbx_strand_id
1 'polypeptide(L)'
;MQRYSGDVPARAILDELERVGSIQKLRNGNYRLRVRAYVPPTGEDEKLAILGTDVADLIATIAHNVYADGSELRYQRKVVYDNVPVQAMPRLRAMSARRGQKLLEQIDSWLSQQDRDMNPEVEGSGRMRAGVGVFYFEEPIDPDQNDED
;
A
#
# COMPACT_ATOMS: atom_id res chain seq x y z
N MET A 1 9.85 -7.33 -32.78
CA MET A 1 9.47 -7.85 -31.44
C MET A 1 8.08 -7.34 -31.12
N GLN A 2 7.16 -8.25 -30.84
CA GLN A 2 5.72 -8.00 -30.70
C GLN A 2 5.42 -7.09 -29.50
N ARG A 3 4.68 -6.01 -29.77
CA ARG A 3 4.07 -5.12 -28.78
C ARG A 3 2.90 -5.85 -28.12
N TYR A 4 3.01 -6.14 -26.82
CA TYR A 4 1.84 -6.40 -25.98
C TYR A 4 1.32 -5.05 -25.48
N SER A 5 0.39 -4.48 -26.22
CA SER A 5 -0.48 -3.39 -25.74
C SER A 5 -1.88 -3.77 -26.15
N GLY A 6 -2.51 -4.59 -25.31
CA GLY A 6 -3.95 -4.76 -25.33
C GLY A 6 -4.51 -3.64 -24.47
N ASP A 7 -5.04 -2.59 -25.11
CA ASP A 7 -5.82 -1.58 -24.41
C ASP A 7 -6.96 -2.29 -23.68
N VAL A 8 -6.91 -2.30 -22.34
CA VAL A 8 -8.03 -2.77 -21.54
C VAL A 8 -9.17 -1.77 -21.76
N PRO A 9 -10.31 -2.18 -22.32
CA PRO A 9 -11.39 -1.25 -22.60
C PRO A 9 -11.85 -0.58 -21.31
N ALA A 10 -12.13 0.74 -21.34
CA ALA A 10 -12.61 1.48 -20.18
C ALA A 10 -13.82 0.83 -19.49
N ARG A 11 -14.63 0.09 -20.24
CA ARG A 11 -15.75 -0.70 -19.75
C ARG A 11 -15.33 -1.91 -18.90
N ALA A 12 -14.24 -2.59 -19.27
CA ALA A 12 -13.68 -3.69 -18.49
C ALA A 12 -13.10 -3.18 -17.15
N ILE A 13 -12.47 -2.01 -17.15
CA ILE A 13 -12.01 -1.35 -15.91
C ILE A 13 -13.20 -0.96 -15.03
N LEU A 14 -14.27 -0.40 -15.62
CA LEU A 14 -15.49 -0.02 -14.90
C LEU A 14 -16.19 -1.24 -14.29
N ASP A 15 -16.33 -2.32 -15.05
CA ASP A 15 -16.94 -3.57 -14.60
C ASP A 15 -16.10 -4.18 -13.46
N GLU A 16 -14.77 -4.09 -13.54
CA GLU A 16 -13.87 -4.56 -12.50
C GLU A 16 -13.98 -3.72 -11.22
N LEU A 17 -14.00 -2.38 -11.34
CA LEU A 17 -14.18 -1.47 -10.21
C LEU A 17 -15.52 -1.68 -9.49
N GLU A 18 -16.58 -2.03 -10.23
CA GLU A 18 -17.88 -2.39 -9.67
C GLU A 18 -17.82 -3.77 -9.00
N ARG A 19 -17.15 -4.76 -9.62
CA ARG A 19 -16.95 -6.12 -9.07
C ARG A 19 -16.21 -6.11 -7.74
N VAL A 20 -15.17 -5.29 -7.61
CA VAL A 20 -14.37 -5.18 -6.37
C VAL A 20 -15.00 -4.24 -5.33
N GLY A 21 -16.16 -3.65 -5.62
CA GLY A 21 -16.89 -2.78 -4.69
C GLY A 21 -16.27 -1.39 -4.49
N SER A 22 -15.26 -1.03 -5.28
CA SER A 22 -14.61 0.29 -5.28
C SER A 22 -15.56 1.39 -5.74
N ILE A 23 -16.46 1.08 -6.66
CA ILE A 23 -17.55 1.97 -7.10
C ILE A 23 -18.92 1.29 -6.97
N GLN A 24 -19.97 2.09 -6.82
CA GLN A 24 -21.36 1.64 -6.84
C GLN A 24 -22.13 2.36 -7.94
N LYS A 25 -22.79 1.61 -8.81
CA LYS A 25 -23.76 2.18 -9.75
C LYS A 25 -25.01 2.67 -9.02
N LEU A 26 -25.39 3.91 -9.29
CA LEU A 26 -26.58 4.57 -8.78
C LEU A 26 -27.76 4.30 -9.72
N ARG A 27 -28.99 4.44 -9.20
CA ARG A 27 -30.23 4.21 -9.97
C ARG A 27 -30.39 5.12 -11.19
N ASN A 28 -29.69 6.26 -11.21
CA ASN A 28 -29.70 7.22 -12.32
C ASN A 28 -28.60 6.94 -13.37
N GLY A 29 -27.88 5.83 -13.28
CA GLY A 29 -26.81 5.46 -14.22
C GLY A 29 -25.44 6.04 -13.90
N ASN A 30 -25.33 6.94 -12.92
CA ASN A 30 -24.04 7.48 -12.46
C ASN A 30 -23.36 6.53 -11.46
N TYR A 31 -22.05 6.68 -11.27
CA TYR A 31 -21.28 5.87 -10.31
C TYR A 31 -20.86 6.71 -9.10
N ARG A 32 -20.87 6.10 -7.91
CA ARG A 32 -20.35 6.68 -6.67
C ARG A 32 -19.13 5.89 -6.22
N LEU A 33 -18.02 6.58 -5.99
CA LEU A 33 -16.83 5.98 -5.37
C LEU A 33 -17.16 5.58 -3.93
N ARG A 34 -17.04 4.29 -3.61
CA ARG A 34 -17.27 3.73 -2.27
C ARG A 34 -16.00 3.69 -1.43
N VAL A 35 -14.85 3.52 -2.08
CA VAL A 35 -13.53 3.46 -1.44
C VAL A 35 -12.68 4.52 -2.11
N ARG A 36 -12.14 5.48 -1.35
CA ARG A 36 -11.38 6.62 -1.91
C ARG A 36 -10.01 6.23 -2.47
N ALA A 37 -9.60 4.98 -2.26
CA ALA A 37 -8.44 4.43 -2.90
C ALA A 37 -8.70 3.01 -3.39
N TYR A 38 -7.99 2.70 -4.46
CA TYR A 38 -7.81 1.37 -5.00
C TYR A 38 -7.34 0.42 -3.88
N VAL A 39 -8.21 -0.53 -3.52
CA VAL A 39 -7.81 -1.74 -2.80
C VAL A 39 -7.44 -2.75 -3.89
N PRO A 40 -6.18 -3.22 -3.97
CA PRO A 40 -5.80 -4.18 -5.00
C PRO A 40 -6.73 -5.39 -4.96
N PRO A 41 -7.25 -5.85 -6.11
CA PRO A 41 -7.95 -7.12 -6.16
C PRO A 41 -7.08 -8.22 -5.55
N THR A 42 -7.70 -9.14 -4.83
CA THR A 42 -7.03 -10.31 -4.24
C THR A 42 -6.63 -11.35 -5.28
N GLY A 43 -6.20 -10.93 -6.48
CA GLY A 43 -5.65 -11.81 -7.51
C GLY A 43 -4.33 -12.41 -7.04
N GLU A 44 -4.05 -13.65 -7.45
CA GLU A 44 -2.80 -14.33 -7.07
C GLU A 44 -1.56 -13.57 -7.55
N ASP A 45 -1.62 -12.94 -8.73
CA ASP A 45 -0.50 -12.19 -9.31
C ASP A 45 -0.13 -10.92 -8.51
N GLU A 46 -1.11 -10.15 -8.02
CA GLU A 46 -0.85 -8.98 -7.17
C GLU A 46 -0.39 -9.39 -5.76
N LYS A 47 -0.86 -10.52 -5.24
CA LYS A 47 -0.34 -11.08 -3.97
C LYS A 47 1.12 -11.53 -4.10
N LEU A 48 1.47 -12.13 -5.24
CA LEU A 48 2.85 -12.49 -5.57
C LEU A 48 3.73 -11.26 -5.78
N ALA A 49 3.18 -10.19 -6.35
CA ALA A 49 3.88 -8.90 -6.45
C ALA A 49 4.21 -8.35 -5.06
N ILE A 50 3.27 -8.32 -4.11
CA ILE A 50 3.52 -7.91 -2.71
C ILE A 50 4.66 -8.75 -2.10
N LEU A 51 4.65 -10.07 -2.28
CA LEU A 51 5.71 -10.94 -1.76
C LEU A 51 7.07 -10.64 -2.38
N GLY A 52 7.11 -10.28 -3.67
CA GLY A 52 8.34 -9.96 -4.37
C GLY A 52 8.87 -8.56 -4.07
N THR A 53 8.07 -7.53 -4.38
CA THR A 53 8.52 -6.13 -4.37
C THR A 53 8.52 -5.53 -2.97
N ASP A 54 7.46 -5.73 -2.20
CA ASP A 54 7.30 -5.03 -0.92
C ASP A 54 8.24 -5.61 0.14
N VAL A 55 8.41 -6.93 0.13
CA VAL A 55 9.40 -7.61 0.99
C VAL A 55 10.81 -7.21 0.60
N ALA A 56 11.13 -7.15 -0.69
CA ALA A 56 12.45 -6.72 -1.14
C ALA A 56 12.75 -5.28 -0.70
N ASP A 57 11.80 -4.35 -0.83
CA ASP A 57 11.95 -2.96 -0.42
C ASP A 57 12.12 -2.83 1.11
N LEU A 58 11.39 -3.64 1.89
CA LEU A 58 11.55 -3.69 3.34
C LEU A 58 12.92 -4.24 3.75
N ILE A 59 13.33 -5.39 3.21
CA ILE A 59 14.64 -6.00 3.49
C ILE A 59 15.77 -5.05 3.09
N ALA A 60 15.69 -4.43 1.91
CA ALA A 60 16.69 -3.47 1.46
C ALA A 60 16.77 -2.25 2.40
N THR A 61 15.64 -1.81 2.95
CA THR A 61 15.61 -0.72 3.94
C THR A 61 16.24 -1.14 5.27
N ILE A 62 15.95 -2.35 5.76
CA ILE A 62 16.60 -2.91 6.96
C ILE A 62 18.11 -3.01 6.72
N ALA A 63 18.52 -3.63 5.61
CA ALA A 63 19.93 -3.82 5.27
C ALA A 63 20.67 -2.50 5.19
N HIS A 64 20.10 -1.48 4.52
CA HIS A 64 20.67 -0.14 4.47
C HIS A 64 20.86 0.44 5.88
N ASN A 65 19.85 0.35 6.74
CA ASN A 65 19.91 0.89 8.10
C ASN A 65 20.87 0.16 9.04
N VAL A 66 21.19 -1.11 8.76
CA VAL A 66 22.17 -1.89 9.54
C VAL A 66 23.60 -1.38 9.29
N TYR A 67 23.90 -0.91 8.08
CA TYR A 67 25.25 -0.51 7.68
C TYR A 67 25.46 1.01 7.56
N ALA A 68 24.39 1.80 7.52
CA ALA A 68 24.45 3.26 7.38
C ALA A 68 24.52 3.95 8.75
N ASP A 69 25.17 5.12 8.79
CA ASP A 69 25.32 5.92 10.00
C ASP A 69 24.54 7.24 9.92
N GLY A 70 24.08 7.72 11.09
CA GLY A 70 23.58 9.08 11.27
C GLY A 70 22.43 9.48 10.34
N SER A 71 22.65 10.51 9.52
CA SER A 71 21.63 11.11 8.64
C SER A 71 21.28 10.27 7.41
N GLU A 72 22.06 9.23 7.11
CA GLU A 72 21.83 8.35 5.96
C GLU A 72 20.77 7.28 6.25
N LEU A 73 20.31 7.16 7.50
CA LEU A 73 19.29 6.18 7.88
C LEU A 73 17.96 6.46 7.16
N ARG A 74 17.43 5.43 6.51
CA ARG A 74 16.08 5.46 5.94
C ARG A 74 15.06 5.42 7.07
N TYR A 75 13.93 6.09 6.86
CA TYR A 75 12.85 6.06 7.83
C TYR A 75 12.27 4.65 7.96
N GLN A 76 12.42 4.06 9.14
CA GLN A 76 11.88 2.75 9.48
C GLN A 76 11.37 2.78 10.93
N ARG A 77 10.05 2.68 11.12
CA ARG A 77 9.41 2.71 12.44
C ARG A 77 8.28 1.68 12.49
N LYS A 78 8.11 1.06 13.65
CA LYS A 78 7.05 0.09 13.96
C LYS A 78 6.53 0.39 15.36
N VAL A 79 5.23 0.19 15.60
CA VAL A 79 4.62 0.21 16.93
C VAL A 79 4.06 -1.18 17.19
N VAL A 80 4.47 -1.81 18.29
CA VAL A 80 4.06 -3.17 18.67
C VAL A 80 3.82 -3.21 20.17
N TYR A 81 2.73 -3.86 20.56
CA TYR A 81 2.41 -4.22 21.94
C TYR A 81 1.90 -5.66 21.90
N ASP A 82 2.35 -6.47 22.83
CA ASP A 82 2.01 -7.90 22.98
C ASP A 82 0.78 -8.11 23.87
N ASN A 83 0.51 -7.19 24.80
CA ASN A 83 -0.56 -7.32 25.78
C ASN A 83 -1.69 -6.30 25.56
N VAL A 84 -2.34 -6.35 24.39
CA VAL A 84 -3.49 -5.50 24.06
C VAL A 84 -4.78 -6.34 24.10
N PRO A 85 -5.84 -5.89 24.79
CA PRO A 85 -7.09 -6.65 24.87
C PRO A 85 -7.74 -6.85 23.49
N VAL A 86 -8.26 -8.05 23.25
CA VAL A 86 -8.93 -8.42 21.98
C VAL A 86 -10.09 -7.47 21.63
N GLN A 87 -10.73 -6.88 22.64
CA GLN A 87 -11.83 -5.93 22.48
C GLN A 87 -11.38 -4.60 21.86
N ALA A 88 -10.09 -4.26 21.91
CA ALA A 88 -9.53 -3.08 21.28
C ALA A 88 -9.23 -3.28 19.79
N MET A 89 -9.08 -4.52 19.33
CA MET A 89 -8.67 -4.86 17.95
C MET A 89 -9.59 -4.28 16.87
N PRO A 90 -10.94 -4.33 16.99
CA PRO A 90 -11.82 -3.72 15.99
C PRO A 90 -11.57 -2.22 15.80
N ARG A 91 -11.31 -1.50 16.89
CA ARG A 91 -11.02 -0.07 16.86
C ARG A 91 -9.65 0.19 16.23
N LEU A 92 -8.64 -0.60 16.59
CA LEU A 92 -7.30 -0.49 16.04
C LEU A 92 -7.32 -0.75 14.53
N ARG A 93 -7.92 -1.84 14.08
CA ARG A 93 -8.06 -2.18 12.66
C ARG A 93 -8.70 -1.05 11.85
N ALA A 94 -9.83 -0.52 12.31
CA ALA A 94 -10.52 0.59 11.65
C ALA A 94 -9.70 1.89 11.65
N MET A 95 -9.00 2.19 12.74
CA MET A 95 -8.13 3.35 12.85
C MET A 95 -6.91 3.25 11.93
N SER A 96 -6.23 2.11 11.91
CA SER A 96 -5.06 1.82 11.10
C SER A 96 -5.39 1.91 9.62
N ALA A 97 -6.48 1.28 9.17
CA ALA A 97 -6.94 1.37 7.78
C ALA A 97 -7.22 2.82 7.37
N ARG A 98 -8.00 3.56 8.17
CA ARG A 98 -8.35 4.95 7.85
C ARG A 98 -7.13 5.88 7.82
N ARG A 99 -6.24 5.77 8.81
CA ARG A 99 -5.05 6.64 8.91
C ARG A 99 -4.00 6.28 7.86
N GLY A 100 -3.75 4.99 7.67
CA GLY A 100 -2.85 4.48 6.63
C GLY A 100 -3.31 4.91 5.24
N GLN A 101 -4.60 4.74 4.93
CA GLN A 101 -5.17 5.17 3.66
C GLN A 101 -4.94 6.67 3.40
N LYS A 102 -5.27 7.50 4.39
CA LYS A 102 -5.10 8.95 4.27
C LYS A 102 -3.64 9.35 4.05
N LEU A 103 -2.71 8.66 4.72
CA LEU A 103 -1.28 8.90 4.53
C LEU A 103 -0.84 8.54 3.10
N LEU A 104 -1.24 7.36 2.61
CA LEU A 104 -0.89 6.92 1.27
C LEU A 104 -1.48 7.82 0.19
N GLU A 105 -2.74 8.26 0.32
CA GLU A 105 -3.36 9.24 -0.58
C GLU A 105 -2.59 10.57 -0.63
N GLN A 106 -2.09 11.04 0.52
CA GLN A 106 -1.28 12.27 0.58
C GLN A 106 0.07 12.13 -0.12
N ILE A 107 0.72 10.97 0.06
CA ILE A 107 2.02 10.69 -0.55
C ILE A 107 1.87 10.45 -2.04
N ASP A 108 0.88 9.68 -2.46
CA ASP A 108 0.55 9.43 -3.87
C ASP A 108 0.23 10.73 -4.61
N SER A 109 -0.59 11.59 -4.03
CA SER A 109 -0.89 12.90 -4.60
C SER A 109 0.36 13.76 -4.77
N TRP A 110 1.34 13.66 -3.87
CA TRP A 110 2.60 14.38 -3.99
C TRP A 110 3.54 13.74 -5.02
N LEU A 111 3.75 12.42 -4.96
CA LEU A 111 4.63 11.68 -5.88
C LEU A 111 4.15 11.81 -7.32
N SER A 112 2.84 11.70 -7.56
CA SER A 112 2.26 11.86 -8.89
C SER A 112 2.42 13.26 -9.47
N GLN A 113 2.67 14.30 -8.65
CA GLN A 113 3.05 15.63 -9.14
C GLN A 113 4.54 15.73 -9.52
N GLN A 114 5.38 14.85 -8.96
CA GLN A 114 6.82 14.80 -9.24
C GLN A 114 7.18 13.77 -10.31
N ASP A 115 6.27 12.85 -10.63
CA ASP A 115 6.50 11.81 -11.62
C ASP A 115 6.57 12.41 -13.02
N ARG A 116 7.73 12.26 -13.67
CA ARG A 116 7.98 12.80 -15.02
C ARG A 116 7.27 12.00 -16.10
N ASP A 117 6.86 10.76 -15.83
CA ASP A 117 6.02 9.98 -16.75
C ASP A 117 4.60 10.58 -16.82
N MET A 118 4.11 11.18 -15.73
CA MET A 118 2.83 11.89 -15.67
C MET A 118 2.93 13.41 -15.96
N ASN A 119 4.06 14.04 -15.62
CA ASN A 119 4.28 15.48 -15.75
C ASN A 119 5.65 15.75 -16.42
N PRO A 120 5.71 15.75 -17.77
CA PRO A 120 6.97 15.87 -18.50
C PRO A 120 7.75 17.18 -18.26
N GLU A 121 7.07 18.22 -17.79
CA GLU A 121 7.64 19.54 -17.50
C GLU A 121 8.37 19.61 -16.14
N VAL A 122 8.31 18.56 -15.32
CA VAL A 122 8.99 18.53 -14.02
C VAL A 122 10.51 18.46 -14.22
N GLU A 123 11.20 19.55 -13.90
CA GLU A 123 12.65 19.67 -14.00
C GLU A 123 13.39 18.88 -12.90
N GLY A 124 14.67 18.57 -13.13
CA GLY A 124 15.56 17.96 -12.14
C GLY A 124 16.56 16.97 -12.75
N SER A 125 17.52 16.50 -11.96
CA SER A 125 18.52 15.52 -12.36
C SER A 125 18.21 14.11 -11.85
N GLY A 126 18.78 13.10 -12.50
CA GLY A 126 18.66 11.70 -12.09
C GLY A 126 17.26 11.08 -12.24
N ARG A 127 17.14 9.82 -11.80
CA ARG A 127 15.89 9.05 -11.71
C ARG A 127 15.89 8.31 -10.38
N MET A 128 14.83 8.48 -9.60
CA MET A 128 14.66 7.85 -8.29
C MET A 128 13.40 7.00 -8.28
N ARG A 129 13.49 5.77 -7.78
CA ARG A 129 12.33 4.99 -7.35
C ARG A 129 12.15 5.24 -5.86
N ALA A 130 10.99 5.76 -5.48
CA ALA A 130 10.64 6.03 -4.09
C ALA A 130 9.23 5.50 -3.80
N GLY A 131 9.00 5.05 -2.59
CA GLY A 131 7.71 4.54 -2.16
C GLY A 131 7.60 4.54 -0.63
N VAL A 132 6.35 4.59 -0.15
CA VAL A 132 6.04 4.45 1.28
C VAL A 132 4.98 3.37 1.43
N GLY A 133 5.33 2.32 2.16
CA GLY A 133 4.42 1.24 2.51
C GLY A 133 3.88 1.38 3.93
N VAL A 134 2.60 1.04 4.12
CA VAL A 134 1.97 0.93 5.45
C VAL A 134 1.25 -0.41 5.50
N PHE A 135 1.53 -1.18 6.55
CA PHE A 135 0.88 -2.47 6.77
C PHE A 135 0.32 -2.56 8.20
N TYR A 136 -0.75 -3.33 8.34
CA TYR A 136 -1.37 -3.65 9.62
C TYR A 136 -1.25 -5.16 9.84
N PHE A 137 -0.89 -5.56 11.06
CA PHE A 137 -0.88 -6.95 11.48
C PHE A 137 -1.39 -7.04 12.93
N GLU A 138 -2.01 -8.17 13.26
CA GLU A 138 -2.44 -8.56 14.60
C GLU A 138 -2.41 -10.08 14.66
N GLU A 139 -2.06 -10.65 15.81
CA GLU A 139 -2.06 -12.08 16.04
C GLU A 139 -2.42 -12.35 17.51
N PRO A 140 -3.16 -13.43 17.82
CA PRO A 140 -3.34 -13.86 19.19
C PRO A 140 -1.99 -14.32 19.74
N ILE A 141 -1.64 -13.87 20.94
CA ILE A 141 -0.48 -14.40 21.67
C ILE A 141 -0.98 -15.51 22.59
N ASP A 142 -0.41 -16.69 22.42
CA ASP A 142 -0.63 -17.81 23.33
C ASP A 142 0.23 -17.57 24.59
N PRO A 143 -0.38 -17.40 25.78
CA PRO A 143 0.37 -17.15 27.00
C PRO A 143 1.33 -18.29 27.37
N ASP A 144 1.11 -19.51 26.87
CA ASP A 144 1.94 -20.68 27.16
C ASP A 144 3.14 -20.84 26.19
N GLN A 145 3.32 -19.93 25.22
CA GLN A 145 4.46 -19.94 24.28
C GLN A 145 5.61 -18.99 24.66
N ASN A 146 5.49 -18.25 25.78
CA ASN A 146 6.46 -17.22 26.17
C ASN A 146 7.66 -17.72 27.00
N ASP A 147 7.83 -19.04 27.18
CA ASP A 147 8.87 -19.62 28.07
C ASP A 147 10.07 -20.27 27.32
N GLU A 148 10.21 -20.06 26.01
CA GLU A 148 11.40 -20.53 25.25
C GLU A 148 12.07 -19.39 24.49
N ASP A 149 12.75 -18.48 25.21
CA ASP A 149 13.85 -17.64 24.69
C ASP A 149 14.98 -17.52 25.73
#